data_AF-C1IFE6-F1
#
_entry.id   AF-C1IFE6-F1
#
_cell.length_a   1.000
_cell.length_b   1.000
_cell.length_c   1.000
_cell.angle_alpha   90.00
_cell.angle_beta   90.00
_cell.angle_gamma   90.00
#
_symmetry.space_group_name_H-M   'P 1'
#
loop_
_entity.id
_entity.type
_entity.pdbx_description
1 polymer ?
#
loop_
_entity_poly.entity_id
_entity_poly.type
_entity_poly.pdbx_seq_one_letter_code
_entity_poly.pdbx_strand_id
1 'polypeptide(L)'
;VVYFHGGGWVIADINVYDSGPRAIAKFGDMIVVSVEYRQAPEHKFPAAHDDALAAYKWVLENAQTFGGDPQRVAVMGDSAGG
;
A
#
# COMPACT_ATOMS: atom_id res chain seq x y z
N VAL A 1 -6.10 -1.69 -5.98
CA VAL A 1 -5.32 -0.54 -5.49
C VAL A 1 -4.22 -1.03 -4.58
N VAL A 2 -3.00 -0.56 -4.78
CA VAL A 2 -1.91 -0.70 -3.79
C VAL A 2 -1.91 0.57 -2.95
N TYR A 3 -2.10 0.41 -1.64
CA TYR A 3 -2.27 1.53 -0.71
C TYR A 3 -1.06 1.64 0.22
N PHE A 4 -0.50 2.84 0.32
CA PHE A 4 0.62 3.17 1.20
C PHE A 4 0.14 4.13 2.29
N HIS A 5 0.21 3.70 3.55
CA HIS A 5 -0.22 4.52 4.68
C HIS A 5 0.72 5.72 4.89
N GLY A 6 0.20 6.78 5.51
CA GLY A 6 1.00 7.95 5.90
C GLY A 6 1.78 7.73 7.19
N GLY A 7 2.18 8.83 7.84
CA GLY A 7 2.93 8.79 9.11
C GLY A 7 4.40 9.20 8.99
N GLY A 8 4.73 10.06 8.02
CA GLY A 8 6.06 10.68 7.92
C GLY A 8 7.21 9.67 7.81
N TRP A 9 6.94 8.47 7.27
CA TRP A 9 7.87 7.34 7.18
C TRP A 9 8.40 6.80 8.51
N VAL A 10 7.82 7.19 9.66
CA VAL A 10 8.35 6.90 11.01
C VAL A 10 7.29 6.35 11.96
N ILE A 11 6.03 6.73 11.78
CA ILE A 11 4.95 6.37 12.70
C ILE A 11 3.75 5.78 11.95
N ALA A 12 2.78 5.29 12.73
CA ALA A 12 1.58 4.60 12.26
C ALA A 12 1.89 3.25 11.59
N ASP A 13 0.84 2.48 11.30
CA ASP A 13 0.92 1.16 10.68
C ASP A 13 -0.38 0.89 9.91
N ILE A 14 -0.50 -0.30 9.34
CA ILE A 14 -1.75 -0.73 8.69
C ILE A 14 -2.96 -0.73 9.62
N ASN A 15 -2.79 -0.86 10.94
CA ASN A 15 -3.91 -0.88 11.89
C ASN A 15 -4.46 0.53 12.13
N VAL A 16 -3.57 1.52 12.26
CA VAL A 16 -3.95 2.94 12.40
C VAL A 16 -4.72 3.42 11.17
N TYR A 17 -4.30 2.99 9.97
CA TYR A 17 -4.92 3.41 8.71
C TYR A 17 -6.04 2.50 8.21
N ASP A 18 -6.33 1.36 8.85
CA ASP A 18 -7.23 0.28 8.37
C ASP A 18 -8.59 0.78 7.83
N SER A 19 -9.18 1.80 8.46
CA SER A 19 -10.47 2.36 8.03
C SER A 19 -10.47 2.94 6.61
N GLY A 20 -9.36 3.55 6.16
CA GLY A 20 -9.22 4.16 4.83
C GLY A 20 -9.26 3.13 3.70
N PRO A 21 -8.31 2.17 3.65
CA PRO A 21 -8.30 1.07 2.70
C PRO A 21 -9.62 0.29 2.67
N ARG A 22 -10.25 0.05 3.82
CA ARG A 22 -11.56 -0.62 3.88
C ARG A 22 -12.67 0.20 3.23
N ALA A 23 -12.71 1.51 3.46
CA ALA A 23 -13.68 2.38 2.81
C ALA A 23 -13.46 2.40 1.29
N ILE A 24 -12.21 2.51 0.82
CA ILE A 24 -11.86 2.44 -0.60
C ILE A 24 -12.32 1.10 -1.20
N ALA A 25 -12.03 -0.02 -0.54
CA ALA A 25 -12.44 -1.34 -1.01
C ALA A 25 -13.97 -1.46 -1.12
N LYS A 26 -14.69 -1.03 -0.08
CA LYS A 26 -16.14 -1.13 0.01
C LYS A 26 -16.87 -0.24 -0.98
N PHE A 27 -16.48 1.02 -1.09
CA PHE A 27 -17.20 2.00 -1.92
C PHE A 27 -16.68 2.06 -3.36
N GLY A 28 -15.45 1.60 -3.59
CA GLY A 28 -14.83 1.53 -4.90
C GLY A 28 -15.03 0.21 -5.65
N ASP A 29 -15.66 -0.79 -5.01
CA ASP A 29 -15.82 -2.16 -5.52
C ASP A 29 -14.51 -2.73 -6.09
N MET A 30 -13.46 -2.66 -5.25
CA MET A 30 -12.09 -2.99 -5.68
C MET A 30 -11.30 -3.66 -4.56
N ILE A 31 -10.32 -4.45 -4.96
CA ILE A 31 -9.35 -5.03 -4.04
C ILE A 31 -8.34 -3.97 -3.63
N VAL A 32 -8.05 -3.87 -2.33
CA VAL A 32 -7.02 -2.99 -1.77
C VAL A 32 -5.96 -3.83 -1.07
N VAL A 33 -4.71 -3.64 -1.48
CA VAL A 33 -3.53 -4.21 -0.83
C VAL A 33 -2.89 -3.11 0.00
N SER A 34 -3.10 -3.14 1.32
CA SER A 34 -2.51 -2.19 2.26
C SER A 34 -1.11 -2.66 2.66
N VAL A 35 -0.08 -1.88 2.34
CA VAL A 35 1.32 -2.28 2.46
C VAL A 35 1.91 -1.79 3.78
N GLU A 36 2.39 -2.72 4.60
CA GLU A 36 3.22 -2.45 5.77
C GLU A 36 4.68 -2.37 5.31
N TYR A 37 5.18 -1.16 5.10
CA TYR A 37 6.54 -0.91 4.64
C TYR A 37 7.49 -0.66 5.81
N ARG A 38 8.78 -0.89 5.62
CA ARG A 38 9.81 -0.57 6.62
C ARG A 38 9.89 0.92 6.91
N GLN A 39 10.02 1.27 8.19
CA GLN A 39 9.99 2.65 8.68
C GLN A 39 11.35 3.13 9.21
N ALA A 40 11.57 4.44 9.14
CA ALA A 40 12.69 5.14 9.76
C ALA A 40 12.44 5.35 11.26
N PRO A 41 13.49 5.55 12.08
CA PRO A 41 14.91 5.65 11.72
C PRO A 41 15.64 4.33 11.48
N GLU A 42 15.05 3.19 11.81
CA GLU A 42 15.64 1.84 11.70
C GLU A 42 15.95 1.51 10.24
N HIS A 43 15.05 1.90 9.34
CA HIS A 43 15.17 1.71 7.90
C HIS A 43 15.10 3.06 7.19
N LYS A 44 16.26 3.69 7.03
CA LYS A 44 16.40 4.98 6.35
C LYS A 44 16.00 4.87 4.87
N PHE A 45 15.74 6.02 4.25
CA PHE A 45 15.60 6.13 2.81
C PHE A 45 16.75 5.38 2.09
N PRO A 46 16.46 4.54 1.07
CA PRO A 46 15.18 4.40 0.36
C PRO A 46 14.28 3.23 0.81
N ALA A 47 14.45 2.65 2.00
CA ALA A 47 13.80 1.38 2.37
C ALA A 47 12.26 1.33 2.14
N ALA A 48 11.51 2.34 2.59
CA ALA A 48 10.07 2.42 2.35
C ALA A 48 9.71 2.49 0.85
N HIS A 49 10.53 3.14 0.03
CA HIS A 49 10.31 3.27 -1.41
C HIS A 49 10.61 1.96 -2.14
N ASP A 50 11.65 1.24 -1.71
CA ASP A 50 11.97 -0.09 -2.23
C ASP A 50 10.85 -1.08 -1.91
N ASP A 51 10.31 -1.04 -0.69
CA ASP A 51 9.18 -1.89 -0.29
C ASP A 51 7.90 -1.53 -1.06
N ALA A 52 7.64 -0.24 -1.28
CA ALA A 52 6.51 0.20 -2.08
C ALA A 52 6.59 -0.31 -3.53
N LEU A 53 7.77 -0.22 -4.15
CA LEU A 53 8.00 -0.73 -5.50
C LEU A 53 7.92 -2.26 -5.54
N ALA A 54 8.46 -2.95 -4.54
CA ALA A 54 8.39 -4.39 -4.42
C ALA A 54 6.94 -4.87 -4.28
N ALA A 55 6.14 -4.24 -3.42
CA ALA A 55 4.72 -4.54 -3.25
C ALA A 55 3.92 -4.30 -4.53
N TYR A 56 4.17 -3.20 -5.25
CA TYR A 56 3.53 -2.95 -6.53
C TYR A 56 3.83 -4.03 -7.57
N LYS A 57 5.10 -4.41 -7.74
CA LYS A 57 5.51 -5.51 -8.64
C LYS A 57 4.87 -6.83 -8.23
N TRP A 58 4.90 -7.14 -6.93
CA TRP A 58 4.27 -8.34 -6.40
C TRP A 58 2.76 -8.38 -6.73
N VAL A 59 2.05 -7.25 -6.61
CA VAL A 59 0.64 -7.17 -6.99
C VAL A 59 0.45 -7.39 -8.49
N LEU A 60 1.28 -6.81 -9.36
CA LEU A 60 1.19 -7.06 -10.81
C LEU A 60 1.39 -8.55 -11.16
N GLU A 61 2.32 -9.21 -10.47
CA GLU A 61 2.63 -10.62 -10.69
C GLU A 61 1.57 -11.57 -10.10
N ASN A 62 0.90 -11.17 -9.02
CA ASN A 62 0.04 -12.06 -8.23
C ASN A 62 -1.45 -11.68 -8.25
N ALA A 63 -1.85 -10.57 -8.87
CA ALA A 63 -3.23 -10.05 -8.83
C ALA A 63 -4.29 -11.13 -9.11
N GLN A 64 -4.05 -11.95 -10.13
CA GLN A 64 -4.98 -12.99 -10.55
C GLN A 64 -5.25 -14.04 -9.45
N THR A 65 -4.28 -14.29 -8.56
CA THR A 65 -4.41 -15.30 -7.50
C THR A 65 -5.42 -14.92 -6.41
N PHE A 66 -5.74 -13.63 -6.30
CA PHE A 66 -6.73 -13.10 -5.35
C PHE A 66 -7.90 -12.39 -6.06
N GLY A 67 -8.12 -12.70 -7.34
CA GLY A 67 -9.27 -12.21 -8.12
C GLY A 67 -9.11 -10.78 -8.66
N GLY A 68 -7.91 -10.20 -8.62
CA GLY A 68 -7.60 -8.91 -9.22
C GLY A 68 -7.21 -9.00 -10.71
N ASP A 69 -7.26 -7.85 -11.40
CA ASP A 69 -6.81 -7.70 -12.77
C ASP A 69 -5.47 -6.92 -12.82
N PRO A 70 -4.36 -7.54 -13.26
CA PRO A 70 -3.04 -6.90 -13.31
C PRO A 70 -2.96 -5.73 -14.31
N GLN A 71 -3.92 -5.61 -15.24
CA GLN A 71 -4.00 -4.46 -16.16
C GLN A 71 -4.77 -3.27 -15.55
N ARG A 72 -5.39 -3.45 -14.38
CA ARG A 72 -6.22 -2.44 -13.70
C ARG A 72 -5.73 -2.18 -12.28
N VAL A 73 -4.46 -1.82 -12.16
CA VAL A 73 -3.84 -1.47 -10.88
C VAL A 73 -3.66 0.04 -10.78
N ALA A 74 -4.10 0.61 -9.65
CA ALA A 74 -3.84 1.99 -9.28
C ALA A 74 -3.08 2.04 -7.94
N VAL A 75 -2.36 3.13 -7.72
CA VAL A 75 -1.65 3.43 -6.47
C VAL A 75 -2.39 4.55 -5.74
N MET A 76 -2.50 4.43 -4.42
CA MET A 76 -3.07 5.44 -3.54
C MET A 76 -2.25 5.52 -2.26
N GLY A 77 -2.29 6.67 -1.60
CA GLY A 77 -1.66 6.84 -0.30
C GLY A 77 -2.02 8.19 0.31
N ASP A 78 -1.73 8.32 1.60
CA ASP A 78 -2.01 9.53 2.38
C ASP A 78 -0.72 10.14 2.90
N SER A 79 -0.58 11.47 2.82
CA SER A 79 0.59 12.20 3.33
C SER A 79 1.90 11.62 2.79
N ALA A 80 2.80 11.12 3.65
CA ALA A 80 4.07 10.51 3.26
C ALA A 80 3.95 9.27 2.36
N GLY A 81 2.78 8.61 2.33
CA GLY A 81 2.49 7.49 1.44
C GLY A 81 1.96 7.92 0.06
N GLY A 82 1.62 9.20 -0.13
CA GLY A 82 1.18 9.78 -1.41
C GLY A 82 2.31 10.51 -2.12
#